data_AF-A0A822D4L6-F1
#
_entry.id   AF-A0A822D4L6-F1
#
_cell.length_a   1.000
_cell.length_b   1.000
_cell.length_c   1.000
_cell.angle_alpha   90.00
_cell.angle_beta   90.00
_cell.angle_gamma   90.00
#
_symmetry.space_group_name_H-M   'P 1'
#
loop_
_entity.id
_entity.type
_entity.pdbx_description
1 polymer ?
#
loop_
_entity_poly.entity_id
_entity_poly.type
_entity_poly.pdbx_seq_one_letter_code
_entity_poly.pdbx_strand_id
1 'polypeptide(L)'
;YDDDTTHLVGGGYDMERVLKRCNAVVYIIDAQDDYSQSISSLIMIIQSGRRVNPRLRYEVFIHKVDQLSEETKIETQRDIHNQVRKKKKETDIEILEII
;
A
#
# COMPACT_ATOMS: atom_id res chain seq x y z
N TYR A 1 -18.82 -40.00 6.08
CA TYR A 1 -18.42 -39.68 7.46
C TYR A 1 -17.09 -38.96 7.39
N ASP A 2 -16.98 -37.64 7.38
CA ASP A 2 -17.93 -36.56 7.68
C ASP A 2 -17.42 -35.36 6.86
N ASP A 3 -18.26 -34.77 6.02
CA ASP A 3 -19.19 -33.69 6.36
C ASP A 3 -18.54 -32.32 6.12
N ASP A 4 -19.08 -31.72 5.08
CA ASP A 4 -18.98 -30.34 4.67
C ASP A 4 -19.06 -29.39 5.88
N THR A 5 -17.97 -28.67 6.15
CA THR A 5 -17.96 -27.57 7.12
C THR A 5 -17.51 -26.25 6.49
N THR A 6 -17.43 -26.13 5.16
CA THR A 6 -16.94 -24.88 4.54
C THR A 6 -18.02 -24.02 3.88
N HIS A 7 -19.27 -24.46 3.88
CA HIS A 7 -20.40 -23.55 3.86
C HIS A 7 -20.92 -23.50 5.31
N LEU A 8 -20.71 -22.45 6.11
CA LEU A 8 -21.48 -21.22 6.06
C LEU A 8 -20.87 -20.21 7.06
N VAL A 9 -19.93 -19.40 6.59
CA VAL A 9 -19.84 -17.99 7.02
C VAL A 9 -19.84 -17.20 5.72
N GLY A 10 -20.99 -16.64 5.36
CA GLY A 10 -20.97 -15.55 4.39
C GLY A 10 -20.13 -14.44 5.00
N GLY A 11 -18.97 -14.09 4.46
CA GLY A 11 -18.14 -13.10 5.13
C GLY A 11 -16.69 -13.06 4.70
N GLY A 12 -16.28 -11.87 4.24
CA GLY A 12 -14.88 -11.48 4.08
C GLY A 12 -14.25 -11.97 2.78
N TYR A 13 -13.81 -11.02 1.95
CA TYR A 13 -12.81 -11.31 0.93
C TYR A 13 -11.61 -11.99 1.61
N ASP A 14 -11.27 -13.23 1.21
CA ASP A 14 -10.05 -13.92 1.66
C ASP A 14 -8.85 -13.22 1.03
N MET A 15 -8.44 -12.13 1.68
CA MET A 15 -7.36 -11.26 1.24
C MET A 15 -6.05 -12.04 1.12
N GLU A 16 -5.85 -13.09 1.92
CA GLU A 16 -4.66 -13.94 1.82
C GLU A 16 -4.64 -14.71 0.51
N ARG A 17 -5.75 -15.35 0.12
CA ARG A 17 -5.86 -16.02 -1.19
C ARG A 17 -5.67 -15.06 -2.35
N VAL A 18 -6.22 -13.85 -2.26
CA VAL A 18 -6.06 -12.83 -3.30
C VAL A 18 -4.59 -12.43 -3.42
N LEU A 19 -3.94 -12.06 -2.30
CA LEU A 19 -2.55 -11.61 -2.28
C LEU A 19 -1.56 -12.69 -2.75
N LYS A 20 -1.85 -13.99 -2.53
CA LYS A 20 -1.07 -15.12 -3.08
C LYS A 20 -1.05 -15.16 -4.61
N ARG A 21 -2.08 -14.63 -5.27
CA ARG A 21 -2.23 -14.64 -6.74
C ARG A 21 -1.91 -13.30 -7.40
N CYS A 22 -1.77 -12.23 -6.62
CA CYS A 22 -1.43 -10.90 -7.13
C CYS A 22 0.08 -10.74 -7.37
N ASN A 23 0.41 -9.88 -8.33
CA ASN A 23 1.79 -9.50 -8.65
C ASN A 23 2.15 -8.12 -8.09
N ALA A 24 1.16 -7.25 -7.91
CA ALA A 24 1.35 -5.91 -7.40
C ALA A 24 0.20 -5.48 -6.47
N VAL A 25 0.51 -4.61 -5.52
CA VAL A 25 -0.44 -3.83 -4.74
C VAL A 25 -0.20 -2.36 -5.07
N VAL A 26 -1.27 -1.70 -5.52
CA VAL A 26 -1.28 -0.26 -5.76
C VAL A 26 -1.92 0.42 -4.56
N TYR A 27 -1.22 1.41 -3.99
CA TYR A 27 -1.70 2.19 -2.85
C TYR A 27 -1.74 3.67 -3.22
N ILE A 28 -2.82 4.35 -2.87
CA ILE A 28 -3.03 5.76 -3.20
C ILE A 28 -2.91 6.58 -1.91
N ILE A 29 -2.07 7.60 -1.93
CA ILE A 29 -1.96 8.61 -0.88
C ILE A 29 -2.60 9.90 -1.38
N ASP A 30 -3.54 10.42 -0.63
CA ASP A 30 -4.10 11.76 -0.87
C ASP A 30 -3.08 12.81 -0.42
N ALA A 31 -2.63 13.67 -1.34
CA ALA A 31 -1.63 14.70 -1.08
C ALA A 31 -2.19 15.92 -0.34
N GLN A 32 -3.52 16.07 -0.31
CA GLN A 32 -4.19 17.22 0.33
C GLN A 32 -4.56 16.96 1.79
N ASP A 33 -4.50 15.70 2.24
CA ASP A 33 -4.79 15.30 3.63
C ASP A 33 -3.50 14.93 4.39
N ASP A 34 -3.60 14.72 5.70
CA ASP A 34 -2.48 14.22 6.50
C ASP A 34 -2.15 12.76 6.11
N TYR A 35 -1.10 12.63 5.29
CA TYR A 35 -0.62 11.35 4.81
C TYR A 35 0.16 10.53 5.85
N SER A 36 0.39 11.04 7.08
CA SER A 36 1.12 10.32 8.13
C SER A 36 0.45 8.98 8.51
N GLN A 37 -0.88 8.99 8.60
CA GLN A 37 -1.66 7.78 8.86
C GLN A 37 -1.66 6.85 7.65
N SER A 38 -1.85 7.39 6.45
CA SER A 38 -1.80 6.64 5.19
C SER A 38 -0.47 5.91 4.99
N ILE A 39 0.66 6.56 5.31
CA ILE A 39 1.98 5.93 5.29
C ILE A 39 2.06 4.80 6.32
N SER A 40 1.50 4.98 7.51
CA SER A 40 1.55 3.94 8.55
C SER A 40 0.74 2.70 8.14
N SER A 41 -0.43 2.90 7.54
CA SER A 41 -1.26 1.85 6.94
C SER A 41 -0.55 1.13 5.79
N LEU A 42 0.11 1.88 4.90
CA LEU A 42 0.94 1.32 3.83
C LEU A 42 2.01 0.38 4.39
N ILE A 43 2.73 0.79 5.44
CA ILE A 43 3.76 -0.07 6.06
C ILE A 43 3.15 -1.37 6.60
N MET A 44 1.98 -1.32 7.24
CA MET A 44 1.27 -2.52 7.73
C MET A 44 0.84 -3.46 6.58
N ILE A 45 0.35 -2.90 5.47
CA ILE A 45 -0.03 -3.64 4.27
C ILE A 45 1.20 -4.34 3.67
N ILE A 46 2.33 -3.64 3.61
CA ILE A 46 3.58 -4.20 3.07
C ILE A 46 4.10 -5.35 3.94
N GLN A 47 4.13 -5.16 5.26
CA GLN A 47 4.55 -6.19 6.20
C GLN A 47 3.67 -7.44 6.11
N SER A 48 2.35 -7.24 6.01
CA SER A 48 1.39 -8.35 5.93
C SER A 48 1.43 -9.04 4.58
N GLY A 49 1.45 -8.29 3.47
CA GLY A 49 1.47 -8.85 2.13
C GLY A 49 2.77 -9.60 1.83
N ARG A 50 3.93 -9.14 2.30
CA ARG A 50 5.19 -9.88 2.13
C ARG A 50 5.23 -11.20 2.87
N ARG A 51 4.61 -11.29 4.06
CA ARG A 51 4.48 -12.55 4.79
C ARG A 51 3.68 -13.58 3.98
N VAL A 52 2.72 -13.11 3.17
CA VAL A 52 1.84 -13.95 2.35
C VAL A 52 2.46 -14.26 0.98
N ASN A 53 3.03 -13.26 0.32
CA ASN A 53 3.62 -13.35 -1.01
C ASN A 53 4.82 -12.39 -1.12
N PRO A 54 6.06 -12.90 -0.91
CA PRO A 54 7.28 -12.09 -1.00
C PRO A 54 7.55 -11.49 -2.38
N ARG A 55 6.87 -11.97 -3.43
CA ARG A 55 7.03 -11.49 -4.82
C ARG A 55 6.14 -10.29 -5.15
N LEU A 56 5.30 -9.83 -4.21
CA LEU A 56 4.46 -8.66 -4.43
C LEU A 56 5.31 -7.40 -4.63
N ARG A 57 5.05 -6.71 -5.74
CA ARG A 57 5.46 -5.33 -5.93
C ARG A 57 4.49 -4.40 -5.22
N TYR A 58 5.01 -3.30 -4.69
CA TYR A 58 4.21 -2.27 -4.04
C TYR A 58 4.46 -0.96 -4.76
N GLU A 59 3.39 -0.41 -5.30
CA GLU A 59 3.40 0.84 -6.06
C GLU A 59 2.57 1.86 -5.30
N VAL A 60 3.13 3.05 -5.11
CA VAL A 60 2.46 4.13 -4.37
C VAL A 60 2.23 5.28 -5.33
N PHE A 61 0.98 5.73 -5.44
CA PHE A 61 0.60 6.94 -6.17
C PHE A 61 0.26 8.05 -5.19
N ILE A 62 0.78 9.25 -5.45
CA ILE A 62 0.41 10.48 -4.74
C ILE A 62 -0.64 11.18 -5.60
N HIS A 63 -1.87 11.25 -5.10
CA HIS A 63 -3.03 11.73 -5.84
C HIS A 63 -3.60 13.02 -5.24
N LYS A 64 -4.58 13.64 -5.93
CA LYS A 64 -5.15 14.96 -5.62
C LYS A 64 -4.12 16.09 -5.60
N VAL A 65 -3.15 16.04 -6.52
CA VAL A 65 -2.12 17.09 -6.62
C VAL A 65 -2.58 18.30 -7.45
N ASP A 66 -3.81 18.29 -7.97
CA ASP A 66 -4.37 19.29 -8.89
C ASP A 66 -4.39 20.71 -8.33
N GLN A 67 -4.49 20.85 -7.00
CA GLN A 67 -4.52 22.14 -6.32
C GLN A 67 -3.16 22.55 -5.73
N LEU A 68 -2.13 21.72 -5.87
CA LEU A 68 -0.80 22.00 -5.36
C LEU A 68 0.05 22.71 -6.43
N SER A 69 0.89 23.64 -5.99
CA SER A 69 1.91 24.23 -6.86
C SER A 69 2.97 23.20 -7.26
N GLU A 70 3.69 23.40 -8.36
CA GLU A 70 4.77 22.50 -8.79
C GLU A 70 5.87 22.33 -7.73
N GLU A 71 6.21 23.41 -7.02
CA GLU A 71 7.17 23.36 -5.91
C GLU A 71 6.64 22.49 -4.76
N THR A 72 5.36 22.68 -4.39
CA THR A 72 4.70 21.89 -3.35
C THR A 72 4.62 20.41 -3.73
N LYS A 73 4.36 20.07 -5.00
CA LYS A 73 4.35 18.68 -5.47
C LYS A 73 5.69 17.99 -5.24
N ILE A 74 6.79 18.67 -5.59
CA ILE A 74 8.16 18.15 -5.41
C ILE A 74 8.47 17.95 -3.92
N GLU A 75 8.09 18.90 -3.07
CA GLU A 75 8.29 18.81 -1.62
C GLU A 75 7.47 17.68 -0.99
N THR A 76 6.18 17.58 -1.32
CA THR A 76 5.29 16.51 -0.86
C THR A 76 5.80 15.14 -1.26
N GLN A 77 6.25 14.99 -2.52
CA GLN A 77 6.82 13.73 -2.99
C GLN A 77 8.09 13.37 -2.23
N ARG A 78 9.01 14.34 -2.05
CA ARG A 78 10.25 14.12 -1.30
C ARG A 78 9.96 13.75 0.15
N ASP A 79 9.00 14.40 0.79
CA ASP A 79 8.65 14.11 2.19
C ASP A 79 8.03 12.72 2.33
N ILE A 80 7.03 12.37 1.51
CA ILE A 80 6.42 11.03 1.51
C ILE A 80 7.49 9.96 1.28
N HIS A 81 8.38 10.17 0.31
CA HIS A 81 9.49 9.25 0.04
C HIS A 81 10.39 9.06 1.26
N ASN A 82 10.81 10.15 1.89
CA ASN A 82 11.66 10.12 3.08
C ASN A 82 10.98 9.44 4.26
N GLN A 83 9.70 9.72 4.50
CA GLN A 83 8.93 9.14 5.59
C GLN A 83 8.72 7.63 5.40
N VAL A 84 8.36 7.19 4.19
CA VAL A 84 8.26 5.75 3.85
C VAL A 84 9.61 5.07 4.03
N ARG A 85 10.70 5.68 3.54
CA ARG A 85 12.06 5.15 3.69
C ARG A 85 12.49 5.06 5.15
N LYS A 86 12.13 6.05 5.98
CA LYS A 86 12.46 6.08 7.42
C LYS A 86 11.69 5.03 8.22
N LYS A 87 10.39 4.86 7.95
CA LYS A 87 9.53 3.90 8.66
C LYS A 87 9.79 2.45 8.24
N LYS A 88 10.41 2.24 7.08
CA LYS A 88 10.73 0.91 6.57
C LYS A 88 12.17 0.54 6.88
N LYS A 89 12.39 -0.60 7.54
CA LYS A 89 13.71 -0.94 8.06
C LYS A 89 14.71 -1.56 7.08
N GLU A 90 14.31 -2.15 5.95
CA GLU A 90 15.25 -2.78 4.99
C GLU A 90 14.44 -3.44 3.86
N THR A 91 14.10 -2.72 2.76
CA THR A 91 13.66 -3.37 1.51
C THR A 91 13.41 -2.38 0.38
N ASP A 92 13.44 -2.86 -0.87
CA ASP A 92 12.95 -2.14 -2.05
C ASP A 92 11.43 -1.92 -1.98
N ILE A 93 11.00 -0.66 -2.08
CA ILE A 93 9.66 -0.22 -2.51
C ILE A 93 9.95 0.71 -3.68
N GLU A 94 9.19 0.56 -4.76
CA GLU A 94 9.17 1.54 -5.83
C GLU A 94 8.01 2.50 -5.56
N ILE A 95 8.34 3.74 -5.19
CA ILE A 95 7.36 4.82 -5.21
C ILE A 95 7.26 5.25 -6.67
N LEU A 96 6.11 5.04 -7.29
CA LEU A 96 5.87 5.45 -8.66
C LEU A 96 5.41 6.91 -8.67
N GLU A 97 5.63 7.58 -9.80
CA GLU A 97 5.42 9.01 -9.95
C GLU A 97 3.95 9.45 -9.78
N ILE A 98 3.83 10.75 -9.51
CA ILE A 98 2.60 11.52 -9.30
C ILE A 98 1.71 11.43 -10.55
N ILE A 99 0.41 11.13 -10.36
CA ILE A 99 -0.62 11.26 -11.41
C ILE A 99 -1.81 12.06 -10.88
#